data_AF-A0A3M1YMA3-F1
#
_entry.id   AF-A0A3M1YMA3-F1
#
_cell.length_a   1.000
_cell.length_b   1.000
_cell.length_c   1.000
_cell.angle_alpha   90.00
_cell.angle_beta   90.00
_cell.angle_gamma   90.00
#
_symmetry.space_group_name_H-M   'P 1'
#
loop_
_entity.id
_entity.type
_entity.pdbx_description
1 polymer ?
#
loop_
_entity_poly.entity_id
_entity_poly.type
_entity_poly.pdbx_seq_one_letter_code
_entity_poly.pdbx_strand_id
1 'polypeptide(L)'
;MQKIIIVALCVCIFGCHAGKDTAGEDKSCPTTGKVVDYSGVLDGCRFLIELENGDRLNPVEVTVEGFQFRDGQKIRFGYEKLEDQMSVCMAESAFVRITCIHEMESSTTYTGDHNCVDTRNPFEVEWMNKAIDHHNPNQVVKYPFEGEWAYLFKGIPDSYLYNCRGQFICETTGDVTDKCHIAYLNNLENGEIIWQGEGIWD
;
A
#
# COMPACT_ATOMS: atom_id res chain seq x y z
N MET A 1 -2.97 -81.40 -12.57
CA MET A 1 -2.02 -81.55 -11.44
C MET A 1 -1.48 -80.19 -11.09
N GLN A 2 -1.62 -79.86 -9.81
CA GLN A 2 -1.22 -78.65 -9.10
C GLN A 2 0.30 -78.50 -9.04
N LYS A 3 0.82 -77.26 -9.12
CA LYS A 3 1.80 -76.70 -8.16
C LYS A 3 1.98 -75.19 -8.39
N ILE A 4 1.66 -74.45 -7.34
CA ILE A 4 1.84 -73.02 -7.07
C ILE A 4 3.23 -72.84 -6.45
N ILE A 5 4.01 -71.83 -6.85
CA ILE A 5 5.04 -71.10 -6.06
C ILE A 5 5.17 -69.69 -6.72
N ILE A 6 4.54 -68.60 -6.25
CA ILE A 6 4.87 -67.62 -5.17
C ILE A 6 6.19 -66.84 -5.38
N VAL A 7 6.15 -65.54 -5.05
CA VAL A 7 7.24 -64.54 -4.87
C VAL A 7 7.50 -63.64 -6.12
N ALA A 8 7.47 -62.31 -6.08
CA ALA A 8 7.06 -61.34 -5.06
C ALA A 8 6.72 -60.00 -5.74
N LEU A 9 5.61 -59.44 -5.28
CA LEU A 9 5.33 -58.03 -4.99
C LEU A 9 6.53 -57.05 -5.11
N CYS A 10 6.49 -56.18 -6.11
CA CYS A 10 7.04 -54.82 -6.02
C CYS A 10 6.09 -53.86 -6.72
N VAL A 11 4.98 -53.59 -6.03
CA VAL A 11 4.02 -52.56 -6.36
C VAL A 11 4.65 -51.21 -5.97
N CYS A 12 5.33 -50.56 -6.91
CA CYS A 12 5.70 -49.16 -6.78
C CYS A 12 4.49 -48.30 -7.16
N ILE A 13 3.57 -48.13 -6.22
CA ILE A 13 2.60 -47.04 -6.27
C ILE A 13 3.42 -45.76 -6.08
N PHE A 14 3.83 -45.14 -7.18
CA PHE A 14 4.10 -43.71 -7.15
C PHE A 14 2.75 -43.03 -6.95
N GLY A 15 2.34 -42.94 -5.69
CA GLY A 15 1.32 -42.00 -5.26
C GLY A 15 1.88 -40.61 -5.47
N CYS A 16 1.62 -40.03 -6.65
CA CYS A 16 1.54 -38.59 -6.74
C CYS A 16 0.38 -38.18 -5.83
N HIS A 17 0.70 -37.76 -4.61
CA HIS A 17 -0.10 -36.72 -3.98
C HIS A 17 0.04 -35.50 -4.88
N ALA A 18 -0.82 -35.41 -5.90
CA ALA A 18 -1.31 -34.12 -6.32
C ALA A 18 -1.92 -33.54 -5.05
N GLY A 19 -1.21 -32.60 -4.43
CA GLY A 19 -1.82 -31.72 -3.45
C GLY A 19 -3.10 -31.24 -4.09
N LYS A 20 -4.23 -31.71 -3.55
CA LYS A 20 -5.46 -30.96 -3.66
C LYS A 20 -5.12 -29.68 -2.91
N ASP A 21 -4.65 -28.68 -3.66
CA ASP A 21 -4.85 -27.30 -3.28
C ASP A 21 -6.35 -27.21 -3.06
N THR A 22 -6.71 -27.24 -1.78
CA THR A 22 -8.03 -26.88 -1.33
C THR A 22 -8.33 -25.56 -1.99
N ALA A 23 -9.24 -25.61 -2.96
CA ALA A 23 -9.92 -24.45 -3.50
C ALA A 23 -10.62 -23.73 -2.34
N GLY A 24 -9.84 -22.94 -1.61
CA GLY A 24 -10.33 -21.69 -1.05
C GLY A 24 -10.67 -20.83 -2.24
N GLU A 25 -11.84 -20.23 -2.20
CA GLU A 25 -12.41 -19.40 -3.25
C GLU A 25 -11.59 -18.10 -3.36
N ASP A 26 -10.38 -18.17 -3.95
CA ASP A 26 -9.61 -16.99 -4.35
C ASP A 26 -10.33 -16.34 -5.53
N LYS A 27 -11.29 -15.46 -5.22
CA LYS A 27 -11.81 -14.49 -6.19
C LYS A 27 -10.68 -13.52 -6.50
N SER A 28 -9.79 -13.91 -7.43
CA SER A 28 -8.75 -13.05 -7.97
C SER A 28 -9.40 -11.75 -8.45
N CYS A 29 -9.22 -10.66 -7.71
CA CYS A 29 -9.68 -9.35 -8.11
C CYS A 29 -9.07 -8.97 -9.47
N PRO A 30 -9.87 -8.88 -10.55
CA PRO A 30 -9.35 -8.91 -11.91
C PRO A 30 -8.94 -7.53 -12.42
N THR A 31 -9.42 -6.45 -11.82
CA THR A 31 -9.21 -5.08 -12.28
C THR A 31 -8.12 -4.41 -11.47
N THR A 32 -7.28 -3.62 -12.13
CA THR A 32 -6.30 -2.75 -11.49
C THR A 32 -6.73 -1.29 -11.64
N GLY A 33 -6.50 -0.49 -10.61
CA GLY A 33 -6.74 0.96 -10.66
C GLY A 33 -5.92 1.72 -9.64
N LYS A 34 -5.97 3.05 -9.72
CA LYS A 34 -5.39 3.98 -8.76
C LYS A 34 -6.50 4.75 -8.05
N VAL A 35 -6.51 4.74 -6.72
CA VAL A 35 -7.37 5.59 -5.91
C VAL A 35 -6.84 7.01 -5.98
N VAL A 36 -7.71 7.98 -6.28
CA VAL A 36 -7.38 9.40 -6.31
C VAL A 36 -8.40 10.18 -5.50
N ASP A 37 -7.96 11.00 -4.56
CA ASP A 37 -8.81 11.93 -3.83
C ASP A 37 -9.01 13.21 -4.63
N TYR A 38 -10.26 13.48 -5.01
CA TYR A 38 -10.69 14.69 -5.70
C TYR A 38 -11.30 15.74 -4.78
N SER A 39 -11.26 15.52 -3.45
CA SER A 39 -11.77 16.47 -2.47
C SER A 39 -11.13 17.84 -2.64
N GLY A 40 -11.94 18.89 -2.80
CA GLY A 40 -11.47 20.26 -2.98
C GLY A 40 -10.93 20.59 -4.38
N VAL A 41 -10.81 19.61 -5.27
CA VAL A 41 -10.44 19.81 -6.69
C VAL A 41 -11.68 19.83 -7.58
N LEU A 42 -12.64 18.95 -7.30
CA LEU A 42 -13.91 18.85 -8.02
C LEU A 42 -15.07 18.84 -7.03
N ASP A 43 -16.06 19.69 -7.27
CA ASP A 43 -17.21 19.84 -6.39
C ASP A 43 -17.99 18.52 -6.25
N GLY A 44 -18.20 18.09 -5.01
CA GLY A 44 -18.93 16.86 -4.71
C GLY A 44 -18.17 15.57 -4.98
N CYS A 45 -16.90 15.63 -5.40
CA CYS A 45 -16.05 14.47 -5.57
C CYS A 45 -15.24 14.18 -4.30
N ARG A 46 -15.02 12.88 -4.03
CA ARG A 46 -14.07 12.39 -3.03
C ARG A 46 -13.12 11.40 -3.72
N PHE A 47 -13.05 10.15 -3.26
CA PHE A 47 -12.22 9.13 -3.87
C PHE A 47 -12.88 8.60 -5.15
N LEU A 48 -12.13 8.62 -6.25
CA LEU A 48 -12.44 7.91 -7.48
C LEU A 48 -11.35 6.88 -7.75
N ILE A 49 -11.71 5.79 -8.45
CA ILE A 49 -10.75 4.80 -8.93
C ILE A 49 -10.48 5.07 -10.40
N GLU A 50 -9.25 5.49 -10.73
CA GLU A 50 -8.80 5.68 -12.09
C GLU A 50 -8.29 4.38 -12.69
N LEU A 51 -8.82 4.03 -13.85
CA LEU A 51 -8.39 2.88 -14.65
C LEU A 51 -7.29 3.29 -15.64
N GLU A 52 -6.54 2.30 -16.16
CA GLU A 52 -5.47 2.54 -17.15
C GLU A 52 -5.98 3.19 -18.45
N ASN A 53 -7.25 2.97 -18.80
CA ASN A 53 -7.87 3.59 -19.98
C ASN A 53 -8.36 5.03 -19.73
N GLY A 54 -8.15 5.57 -18.52
CA GLY A 54 -8.56 6.92 -18.14
C GLY A 54 -9.99 7.03 -17.59
N ASP A 55 -10.76 5.93 -17.57
CA ASP A 55 -12.07 5.93 -16.92
C ASP A 55 -11.95 6.13 -15.42
N ARG A 56 -12.95 6.80 -14.84
CA ARG A 56 -13.06 7.02 -13.40
C ARG A 56 -14.28 6.30 -12.86
N LEU A 57 -14.09 5.43 -11.87
CA LEU A 57 -15.19 4.73 -11.21
C LEU A 57 -15.47 5.37 -9.86
N ASN A 58 -16.74 5.60 -9.54
CA ASN A 58 -17.19 6.06 -8.23
C ASN A 58 -17.57 4.85 -7.35
N PRO A 59 -16.79 4.50 -6.31
CA PRO A 59 -17.07 3.37 -5.44
C PRO A 59 -18.14 3.72 -4.40
N VAL A 60 -19.41 3.61 -4.79
CA VAL A 60 -20.57 3.95 -3.93
C VAL A 60 -20.76 2.94 -2.81
N GLU A 61 -20.46 1.67 -3.09
CA GLU A 61 -20.63 0.57 -2.13
C GLU A 61 -19.33 -0.25 -2.04
N VAL A 62 -18.87 -0.51 -0.82
CA VAL A 62 -17.70 -1.35 -0.54
C VAL A 62 -18.13 -2.49 0.35
N THR A 63 -18.13 -3.71 -0.17
CA THR A 63 -18.55 -4.90 0.60
C THR A 63 -17.42 -5.51 1.42
N VAL A 64 -16.19 -5.02 1.26
CA VAL A 64 -15.01 -5.50 1.97
C VAL A 64 -14.85 -4.70 3.27
N GLU A 65 -15.03 -5.38 4.40
CA GLU A 65 -14.89 -4.75 5.71
C GLU A 65 -13.45 -4.26 5.96
N GLY A 66 -13.34 -3.06 6.54
CA GLY A 66 -12.07 -2.51 7.00
C GLY A 66 -11.15 -1.92 5.92
N PHE A 67 -11.49 -2.01 4.63
CA PHE A 67 -10.71 -1.33 3.59
C PHE A 67 -10.84 0.19 3.72
N GLN A 68 -9.71 0.90 3.71
CA GLN A 68 -9.65 2.35 3.77
C GLN A 68 -9.03 2.92 2.51
N PHE A 69 -9.80 3.76 1.81
CA PHE A 69 -9.30 4.54 0.70
C PHE A 69 -8.34 5.63 1.20
N ARG A 70 -7.20 5.75 0.52
CA ARG A 70 -6.21 6.80 0.64
C ARG A 70 -5.83 7.26 -0.76
N ASP A 71 -5.50 8.53 -0.90
CA ASP A 71 -5.00 9.04 -2.17
C ASP A 71 -3.75 8.26 -2.61
N GLY A 72 -3.63 8.01 -3.91
CA GLY A 72 -2.45 7.36 -4.49
C GLY A 72 -2.42 5.82 -4.44
N GLN A 73 -3.32 5.16 -3.69
CA GLN A 73 -3.28 3.69 -3.56
C GLN A 73 -3.44 3.01 -4.92
N LYS A 74 -2.53 2.11 -5.25
CA LYS A 74 -2.73 1.15 -6.34
C LYS A 74 -3.50 -0.03 -5.79
N ILE A 75 -4.56 -0.45 -6.47
CA ILE A 75 -5.46 -1.49 -5.97
C ILE A 75 -5.72 -2.53 -7.05
N ARG A 76 -5.92 -3.78 -6.62
CA ARG A 76 -6.61 -4.81 -7.39
C ARG A 76 -7.99 -5.01 -6.80
N PHE A 77 -9.01 -4.92 -7.63
CA PHE A 77 -10.39 -4.98 -7.18
C PHE A 77 -11.29 -5.67 -8.22
N GLY A 78 -12.43 -6.14 -7.75
CA GLY A 78 -13.56 -6.59 -8.55
C GLY A 78 -14.74 -5.69 -8.28
N TYR A 79 -15.60 -5.50 -9.28
CA TYR A 79 -16.74 -4.60 -9.13
C TYR A 79 -17.92 -4.99 -10.02
N GLU A 80 -19.10 -4.51 -9.61
CA GLU A 80 -20.33 -4.52 -10.40
C GLU A 80 -20.74 -3.08 -10.68
N LYS A 81 -21.18 -2.78 -11.91
CA LYS A 81 -21.74 -1.47 -12.23
C LYS A 81 -23.14 -1.34 -11.63
N LEU A 82 -23.43 -0.18 -11.06
CA LEU A 82 -24.74 0.18 -10.56
C LEU A 82 -25.41 1.13 -11.55
N GLU A 83 -26.60 0.75 -11.98
CA GLU A 83 -27.45 1.61 -12.81
C GLU A 83 -28.23 2.61 -11.94
N ASP A 84 -28.74 3.67 -12.57
CA ASP A 84 -29.61 4.68 -11.96
C ASP A 84 -29.02 5.47 -10.77
N GLN A 85 -27.70 5.52 -10.68
CA GLN A 85 -26.99 6.35 -9.71
C GLN A 85 -26.76 7.76 -10.27
N MET A 86 -26.87 8.77 -9.40
CA MET A 86 -26.55 10.16 -9.71
C MET A 86 -25.67 10.73 -8.60
N SER A 87 -24.69 11.55 -8.96
CA SER A 87 -23.88 12.28 -7.99
C SER A 87 -23.63 13.71 -8.46
N VAL A 88 -23.20 14.54 -7.52
CA VAL A 88 -22.77 15.91 -7.80
C VAL A 88 -21.41 15.94 -8.50
N CYS A 89 -20.58 14.91 -8.30
CA CYS A 89 -19.22 14.83 -8.82
C CYS A 89 -19.18 14.86 -10.36
N MET A 90 -20.07 14.09 -11.02
CA MET A 90 -20.23 14.03 -12.48
C MET A 90 -18.94 13.73 -13.27
N ALA A 91 -17.88 13.29 -12.59
CA ALA A 91 -16.57 13.02 -13.17
C ALA A 91 -16.35 11.52 -13.43
N GLU A 92 -17.23 10.68 -12.89
CA GLU A 92 -17.24 9.24 -13.01
C GLU A 92 -17.85 8.77 -14.34
N SER A 93 -17.19 7.79 -14.98
CA SER A 93 -17.72 7.04 -16.10
C SER A 93 -18.79 6.02 -15.66
N ALA A 94 -18.74 5.56 -14.40
CA ALA A 94 -19.71 4.65 -13.82
C ALA A 94 -19.68 4.66 -12.29
N PHE A 95 -20.83 4.34 -11.71
CA PHE A 95 -20.96 4.01 -10.29
C PHE A 95 -20.78 2.51 -10.09
N VAL A 96 -20.06 2.12 -9.05
CA VAL A 96 -19.70 0.72 -8.85
C VAL A 96 -19.86 0.27 -7.40
N ARG A 97 -20.27 -0.99 -7.24
CA ARG A 97 -20.13 -1.77 -6.01
C ARG A 97 -18.84 -2.56 -6.09
N ILE A 98 -17.94 -2.34 -5.14
CA ILE A 98 -16.70 -3.10 -5.00
C ILE A 98 -17.03 -4.45 -4.35
N THR A 99 -16.75 -5.55 -5.06
CA THR A 99 -17.05 -6.92 -4.62
C THR A 99 -15.85 -7.63 -4.01
N CYS A 100 -14.64 -7.17 -4.35
CA CYS A 100 -13.39 -7.54 -3.70
C CYS A 100 -12.38 -6.39 -3.90
N ILE A 101 -11.47 -6.18 -2.97
CA ILE A 101 -10.45 -5.13 -3.08
C ILE A 101 -9.26 -5.47 -2.19
N HIS A 102 -8.08 -5.29 -2.77
CA HIS A 102 -6.81 -5.38 -2.07
C HIS A 102 -5.94 -4.23 -2.56
N GLU A 103 -5.26 -3.57 -1.64
CA GLU A 103 -4.16 -2.70 -2.01
C GLU A 103 -3.13 -3.58 -2.70
N MET A 104 -2.79 -3.22 -3.94
CA MET A 104 -1.58 -3.75 -4.51
C MET A 104 -0.50 -3.20 -3.61
N GLU A 105 0.33 -4.10 -3.07
CA GLU A 105 1.64 -3.72 -2.62
C GLU A 105 2.19 -2.75 -3.66
N SER A 106 2.21 -1.47 -3.31
CA SER A 106 3.02 -0.50 -3.98
C SER A 106 4.36 -1.22 -4.09
N SER A 107 5.02 -1.20 -5.23
CA SER A 107 6.43 -1.57 -5.29
C SER A 107 7.32 -0.62 -4.47
N THR A 108 6.79 -0.09 -3.35
CA THR A 108 7.44 0.36 -2.13
C THR A 108 7.40 -0.71 -1.03
N THR A 109 6.91 -1.93 -1.28
CA THR A 109 7.66 -3.09 -0.78
C THR A 109 8.98 -3.01 -1.50
N TYR A 110 9.93 -2.30 -0.89
CA TYR A 110 11.32 -2.48 -1.18
C TYR A 110 11.63 -3.95 -0.85
N THR A 111 11.38 -4.82 -1.82
CA THR A 111 11.80 -6.22 -1.85
C THR A 111 13.25 -6.33 -2.31
N GLY A 112 13.98 -5.21 -2.31
CA GLY A 112 15.40 -5.27 -2.07
C GLY A 112 15.61 -5.63 -0.62
N ASP A 113 16.48 -6.60 -0.37
CA ASP A 113 17.30 -6.66 0.83
C ASP A 113 18.04 -5.32 1.01
N HIS A 114 17.30 -4.25 1.33
CA HIS A 114 17.85 -2.95 1.65
C HIS A 114 18.20 -3.04 3.12
N ASN A 115 19.40 -3.56 3.35
CA ASN A 115 20.09 -3.35 4.61
C ASN A 115 20.02 -1.86 4.93
N CYS A 116 19.64 -1.57 6.18
CA CYS A 116 19.50 -0.19 6.62
C CYS A 116 20.84 0.53 6.45
N VAL A 117 20.85 1.51 5.56
CA VAL A 117 22.05 2.31 5.29
C VAL A 117 22.04 3.49 6.25
N ASP A 118 23.09 3.58 7.06
CA ASP A 118 23.35 4.78 7.85
C ASP A 118 23.76 5.92 6.91
N THR A 119 22.76 6.61 6.35
CA THR A 119 22.95 7.76 5.47
C THR A 119 22.75 9.08 6.21
N ARG A 120 23.52 10.09 5.79
CA ARG A 120 23.31 11.52 6.10
C ARG A 120 22.77 12.31 4.91
N ASN A 121 22.57 11.65 3.78
CA ASN A 121 22.08 12.26 2.56
C ASN A 121 20.94 11.39 1.98
N PRO A 122 19.68 11.81 2.12
CA PRO A 122 18.55 11.01 1.64
C PRO A 122 18.52 10.84 0.11
N PHE A 123 19.24 11.65 -0.66
CA PHE A 123 19.33 11.48 -2.11
C PHE A 123 20.24 10.31 -2.54
N GLU A 124 21.05 9.76 -1.62
CA GLU A 124 21.89 8.57 -1.89
C GLU A 124 21.15 7.25 -1.68
N VAL A 125 19.96 7.31 -1.07
CA VAL A 125 19.13 6.14 -0.84
C VAL A 125 17.93 6.21 -1.79
N GLU A 126 17.87 5.29 -2.74
CA GLU A 126 16.88 5.30 -3.83
C GLU A 126 15.44 5.49 -3.31
N TRP A 127 15.11 4.81 -2.22
CA TRP A 127 13.78 4.89 -1.64
C TRP A 127 13.47 6.25 -1.04
N MET A 128 14.44 6.85 -0.37
CA MET A 128 14.30 8.16 0.24
C MET A 128 14.23 9.24 -0.85
N ASN A 129 15.02 9.12 -1.92
CA ASN A 129 14.95 10.01 -3.07
C ASN A 129 13.54 10.02 -3.68
N LYS A 130 12.95 8.83 -3.90
CA LYS A 130 11.56 8.71 -4.38
C LYS A 130 10.54 9.27 -3.38
N ALA A 131 10.75 9.07 -2.08
CA ALA A 131 9.88 9.64 -1.05
C ALA A 131 9.96 11.17 -1.00
N ILE A 132 11.14 11.76 -1.25
CA ILE A 132 11.30 13.20 -1.41
C ILE A 132 10.53 13.69 -2.64
N ASP A 133 10.70 13.03 -3.80
CA ASP A 133 9.98 13.40 -5.03
C ASP A 133 8.46 13.29 -4.86
N HIS A 134 7.98 12.31 -4.08
CA HIS A 134 6.56 12.06 -3.89
C HIS A 134 5.90 13.00 -2.88
N HIS A 135 6.53 13.21 -1.72
CA HIS A 135 5.96 13.97 -0.60
C HIS A 135 6.39 15.43 -0.57
N ASN A 136 7.39 15.79 -1.37
CA ASN A 136 7.99 17.12 -1.40
C ASN A 136 8.24 17.72 0.02
N PRO A 137 8.92 16.99 0.92
CA PRO A 137 9.14 17.45 2.28
C PRO A 137 10.08 18.66 2.31
N ASN A 138 10.02 19.42 3.39
CA ASN A 138 10.93 20.53 3.66
C ASN A 138 12.11 20.09 4.55
N GLN A 139 11.97 18.96 5.25
CA GLN A 139 12.98 18.43 6.15
C GLN A 139 12.89 16.91 6.26
N VAL A 140 14.02 16.21 6.39
CA VAL A 140 14.07 14.79 6.76
C VAL A 140 14.81 14.66 8.08
N VAL A 141 14.13 14.09 9.09
CA VAL A 141 14.68 13.84 10.42
C VAL A 141 14.84 12.35 10.63
N LYS A 142 16.03 11.93 11.03
CA LYS A 142 16.41 10.55 11.31
C LYS A 142 16.38 10.29 12.81
N TYR A 143 15.76 9.19 13.23
CA TYR A 143 15.61 8.79 14.63
C TYR A 143 16.16 7.38 14.84
N PRO A 144 16.79 7.07 15.97
CA PRO A 144 16.95 5.70 16.43
C PRO A 144 15.57 5.05 16.61
N PHE A 145 15.36 3.85 16.07
CA PHE A 145 14.07 3.16 16.14
C PHE A 145 14.25 1.64 16.12
N GLU A 146 13.79 0.95 17.18
CA GLU A 146 13.81 -0.52 17.29
C GLU A 146 15.19 -1.18 17.02
N GLY A 147 16.28 -0.52 17.40
CA GLY A 147 17.65 -1.01 17.15
C GLY A 147 18.20 -0.70 15.76
N GLU A 148 17.41 -0.05 14.91
CA GLU A 148 17.80 0.49 13.62
C GLU A 148 17.43 1.99 13.55
N TRP A 149 16.73 2.43 12.49
CA TRP A 149 16.40 3.84 12.26
C TRP A 149 15.00 4.03 11.67
N ALA A 150 14.40 5.17 11.99
CA ALA A 150 13.21 5.69 11.33
C ALA A 150 13.47 7.10 10.78
N TYR A 151 12.72 7.48 9.76
CA TYR A 151 12.89 8.72 9.02
C TYR A 151 11.54 9.42 8.90
N LEU A 152 11.46 10.63 9.46
CA LEU A 152 10.30 11.50 9.36
C LEU A 152 10.54 12.53 8.26
N PHE A 153 9.79 12.40 7.18
CA PHE A 153 9.75 13.33 6.06
C PHE A 153 8.72 14.40 6.39
N LYS A 154 9.18 15.55 6.86
CA LYS A 154 8.32 16.67 7.29
C LYS A 154 7.96 17.54 6.12
N GLY A 155 6.68 17.54 5.74
CA GLY A 155 6.08 18.48 4.80
C GLY A 155 5.10 19.42 5.49
N ILE A 156 4.36 20.17 4.68
CA ILE A 156 3.23 21.01 5.11
C ILE A 156 2.03 20.68 4.21
N PRO A 157 0.87 20.29 4.75
CA PRO A 157 0.58 20.11 6.18
C PRO A 157 1.06 18.76 6.74
N ASP A 158 1.36 17.79 5.88
CA ASP A 158 1.54 16.41 6.30
C ASP A 158 3.01 16.00 6.44
N SER A 159 3.28 15.09 7.36
CA SER A 159 4.58 14.44 7.54
C SER A 159 4.42 12.92 7.53
N TYR A 160 5.43 12.23 7.01
CA TYR A 160 5.37 10.80 6.74
C TYR A 160 6.54 10.09 7.41
N LEU A 161 6.24 9.09 8.23
CA LEU A 161 7.22 8.28 8.95
C LEU A 161 7.49 6.97 8.21
N TYR A 162 8.77 6.67 7.97
CA TYR A 162 9.23 5.42 7.36
C TYR A 162 10.26 4.74 8.25
N ASN A 163 10.34 3.40 8.22
CA ASN A 163 11.51 2.72 8.76
C ASN A 163 12.70 2.79 7.78
N CYS A 164 13.86 2.28 8.20
CA CYS A 164 15.08 2.33 7.38
C CYS A 164 15.07 1.47 6.11
N ARG A 165 14.09 0.58 5.98
CA ARG A 165 13.86 -0.22 4.77
C ARG A 165 12.90 0.47 3.79
N GLY A 166 12.44 1.69 4.10
CA GLY A 166 11.51 2.43 3.27
C GLY A 166 10.06 1.97 3.39
N GLN A 167 9.71 1.20 4.44
CA GLN A 167 8.33 0.83 4.73
C GLN A 167 7.64 1.99 5.44
N PHE A 168 6.48 2.39 4.93
CA PHE A 168 5.65 3.42 5.54
C PHE A 168 5.10 2.93 6.89
N ILE A 169 5.24 3.77 7.92
CA ILE A 169 4.74 3.51 9.28
C ILE A 169 3.45 4.30 9.51
N CYS A 170 3.49 5.63 9.34
CA CYS A 170 2.32 6.49 9.57
C CYS A 170 2.47 7.88 8.97
N GLU A 171 1.34 8.59 8.90
CA GLU A 171 1.20 9.98 8.47
C GLU A 171 0.65 10.81 9.63
N THR A 172 1.08 12.07 9.74
CA THR A 172 0.70 13.02 10.78
C THR A 172 0.59 14.42 10.20
N THR A 173 -0.35 15.24 10.72
CA THR A 173 -0.42 16.68 10.43
C THR A 173 0.42 17.51 11.41
N GLY A 174 1.17 16.84 12.30
CA GLY A 174 1.85 17.45 13.44
C GLY A 174 0.97 17.63 14.68
N ASP A 175 -0.30 17.21 14.64
CA ASP A 175 -1.17 17.22 15.81
C ASP A 175 -0.72 16.16 16.83
N VAL A 176 -0.39 16.61 18.03
CA VAL A 176 0.08 15.73 19.13
C VAL A 176 -0.94 14.68 19.57
N THR A 177 -2.21 14.87 19.19
CA THR A 177 -3.31 13.95 19.49
C THR A 177 -3.56 12.92 18.39
N ASP A 178 -2.87 13.02 17.25
CA ASP A 178 -3.06 12.06 16.18
C ASP A 178 -2.44 10.68 16.49
N LYS A 179 -2.94 9.66 15.80
CA LYS A 179 -2.54 8.27 16.05
C LYS A 179 -1.06 8.03 15.78
N CYS A 180 -0.49 8.69 14.79
CA CYS A 180 0.92 8.55 14.44
C CYS A 180 1.81 9.10 15.56
N HIS A 181 1.41 10.26 16.11
CA HIS A 181 2.09 10.89 17.22
C HIS A 181 2.03 10.05 18.49
N ILE A 182 0.83 9.59 18.85
CA ILE A 182 0.61 8.78 20.06
C ILE A 182 1.34 7.43 19.97
N ALA A 183 1.26 6.75 18.83
CA ALA A 183 1.82 5.41 18.69
C ALA A 183 3.35 5.42 18.47
N TYR A 184 3.88 6.40 17.73
CA TYR A 184 5.27 6.37 17.29
C TYR A 184 6.04 7.61 17.75
N LEU A 185 5.63 8.82 17.35
CA LEU A 185 6.49 10.01 17.47
C LEU A 185 6.78 10.42 18.92
N ASN A 186 5.84 10.19 19.86
CA ASN A 186 6.04 10.47 21.29
C ASN A 186 7.21 9.68 21.91
N ASN A 187 7.56 8.55 21.32
CA ASN A 187 8.61 7.66 21.82
C ASN A 187 9.93 7.80 21.04
N LEU A 188 9.97 8.66 20.01
CA LEU A 188 11.18 8.91 19.24
C LEU A 188 12.05 9.92 19.99
N GLU A 189 13.24 9.48 20.39
CA GLU A 189 14.21 10.31 21.10
C GLU A 189 15.22 10.95 20.14
N ASN A 190 15.60 12.20 20.40
CA ASN A 190 16.78 12.88 19.85
C ASN A 190 17.02 12.70 18.33
N GLY A 191 16.07 13.15 17.51
CA GLY A 191 16.21 13.10 16.06
C GLY A 191 17.33 14.00 15.49
N GLU A 192 18.02 13.52 14.46
CA GLU A 192 19.02 14.24 13.68
C GLU A 192 18.42 14.72 12.35
N ILE A 193 18.51 16.02 12.06
CA ILE A 193 18.15 16.54 10.74
C ILE A 193 19.24 16.12 9.76
N ILE A 194 18.91 15.22 8.83
CA ILE A 194 19.86 14.77 7.80
C ILE A 194 19.68 15.53 6.48
N TRP A 195 18.54 16.20 6.31
CA TRP A 195 18.32 17.07 5.18
C TRP A 195 17.30 18.16 5.51
N GLN A 196 17.50 19.34 4.95
CA GLN A 196 16.58 20.46 5.01
C GLN A 196 16.62 21.15 3.64
N GLY A 197 15.45 21.25 3.00
CA GLY A 197 15.31 22.01 1.76
C GLY A 197 15.55 23.49 2.02
N GLU A 198 16.04 24.21 1.01
CA GLU A 198 16.02 25.67 1.04
C GLU A 198 14.55 26.10 1.11
N GLY A 199 14.15 26.64 2.25
CA GLY A 199 12.76 27.01 2.50
C GLY A 199 12.26 27.92 1.38
N ILE A 200 11.02 27.71 0.96
CA ILE A 200 10.23 28.81 0.39
C ILE A 200 10.06 29.79 1.55
N TRP A 201 11.00 30.72 1.68
CA TRP A 201 10.75 31.97 2.38
C TRP A 201 9.83 32.76 1.45
N ASP A 202 8.67 33.15 1.98
CA ASP A 202 7.61 33.92 1.30
C ASP A 202 8.11 34.94 0.26
#